data_AF-A0A7K2M721-F1
#
_entry.id   AF-A0A7K2M721-F1
#
_cell.length_a   1.000
_cell.length_b   1.000
_cell.length_c   1.000
_cell.angle_alpha   90.00
_cell.angle_beta   90.00
_cell.angle_gamma   90.00
#
_symmetry.space_group_name_H-M   'P 1'
#
loop_
_entity.id
_entity.type
_entity.pdbx_description
1 polymer ?
#
loop_
_entity_poly.entity_id
_entity_poly.type
_entity_poly.pdbx_seq_one_letter_code
_entity_poly.pdbx_strand_id
1 'polypeptide(L)'
;LVVVAVAQAVRLPLDAPRVALLYLAASSAAALLPTPGGLGSLDAALAFALTTAGAPGSGAASTVLGYRLLTVWLPLVPGLLVLGLLIRRRAL
;
A
#
# COMPACT_ATOMS: atom_id res chain seq x y z
N LEU A 1 -0.25 -8.58 5.36
CA LEU A 1 -1.62 -8.83 5.87
C LEU A 1 -2.64 -7.86 5.28
N VAL A 2 -2.47 -6.54 5.40
CA VAL A 2 -3.42 -5.56 4.81
C VAL A 2 -3.57 -5.72 3.29
N VAL A 3 -2.47 -5.83 2.54
CA VAL A 3 -2.52 -6.06 1.08
C VAL A 3 -3.29 -7.32 0.69
N VAL A 4 -3.16 -8.40 1.47
CA VAL A 4 -3.89 -9.65 1.27
C VAL A 4 -5.37 -9.44 1.55
N ALA A 5 -5.71 -8.78 2.65
CA ALA A 5 -7.11 -8.47 3.00
C ALA A 5 -7.78 -7.62 1.91
N VAL A 6 -7.08 -6.60 1.40
CA VAL A 6 -7.59 -5.75 0.31
C VAL A 6 -7.73 -6.56 -0.98
N ALA A 7 -6.73 -7.36 -1.35
CA ALA A 7 -6.79 -8.21 -2.55
C ALA A 7 -8.00 -9.15 -2.52
N GLN A 8 -8.27 -9.78 -1.36
CA GLN A 8 -9.44 -10.64 -1.18
C GLN A 8 -10.74 -9.84 -1.19
N ALA A 9 -10.77 -8.65 -0.57
CA ALA A 9 -11.94 -7.78 -0.57
C ALA A 9 -12.35 -7.33 -1.99
N VAL A 10 -11.38 -7.04 -2.85
CA VAL A 10 -11.63 -6.71 -4.27
C VAL A 10 -11.78 -7.95 -5.17
N ARG A 11 -11.84 -9.14 -4.56
CA ARG A 11 -12.02 -10.44 -5.24
C ARG A 11 -10.94 -10.70 -6.31
N LEU A 12 -9.70 -10.34 -6.00
CA LEU A 12 -8.57 -10.63 -6.86
C LEU A 12 -8.40 -12.17 -6.99
N PRO A 13 -8.23 -12.71 -8.22
CA PRO A 13 -8.15 -14.16 -8.45
C PRO A 13 -6.76 -14.72 -8.12
N LEU A 14 -6.24 -14.42 -6.92
CA LEU A 14 -4.94 -14.87 -6.44
C LEU A 14 -5.05 -15.34 -4.98
N ASP A 15 -4.39 -16.44 -4.66
CA ASP A 15 -4.38 -16.98 -3.30
C ASP A 15 -3.63 -16.05 -2.33
N ALA A 16 -4.09 -16.00 -1.07
CA ALA A 16 -3.49 -15.21 -0.01
C ALA A 16 -1.95 -15.35 0.14
N PRO A 17 -1.35 -16.55 0.20
CA PRO A 17 0.10 -16.70 0.30
C PRO A 17 0.82 -16.17 -0.95
N ARG A 18 0.23 -16.34 -2.14
CA ARG A 18 0.79 -15.81 -3.38
C ARG A 18 0.84 -14.29 -3.38
N VAL A 19 -0.24 -13.64 -2.95
CA VAL A 19 -0.27 -12.17 -2.78
C VAL A 19 0.77 -11.70 -1.77
N ALA A 20 0.95 -12.42 -0.65
CA ALA A 20 1.96 -12.09 0.34
C ALA A 20 3.40 -12.19 -0.20
N LEU A 21 3.70 -13.24 -0.98
CA LEU A 21 5.00 -13.42 -1.63
C LEU A 21 5.27 -12.33 -2.68
N LEU A 22 4.26 -11.97 -3.49
CA LEU A 22 4.38 -10.88 -4.46
C LEU A 22 4.62 -9.53 -3.77
N TYR A 23 3.94 -9.28 -2.65
CA TYR A 23 4.21 -8.10 -1.83
C TYR A 23 5.63 -8.07 -1.29
N LEU A 24 6.13 -9.21 -0.80
CA LEU A 24 7.50 -9.30 -0.29
C LEU A 24 8.52 -9.02 -1.40
N ALA A 25 8.37 -9.67 -2.55
CA ALA A 25 9.23 -9.47 -3.71
C ALA A 25 9.20 -8.01 -4.21
N ALA A 26 8.00 -7.43 -4.34
CA ALA A 26 7.83 -6.02 -4.73
C ALA A 26 8.46 -5.06 -3.70
N SER A 27 8.33 -5.36 -2.41
CA SER A 27 8.94 -4.55 -1.33
C SER A 27 10.46 -4.63 -1.36
N SER A 28 11.03 -5.81 -1.55
CA SER A 28 12.47 -5.99 -1.71
C SER A 28 13.00 -5.25 -2.94
N ALA A 29 12.28 -5.29 -4.07
CA ALA A 29 12.65 -4.54 -5.26
C ALA A 29 12.54 -3.03 -5.05
N ALA A 30 11.47 -2.54 -4.43
CA ALA A 30 11.26 -1.13 -4.15
C ALA A 30 12.28 -0.55 -3.15
N ALA A 31 12.79 -1.37 -2.23
CA ALA A 31 13.82 -0.97 -1.26
C ALA A 31 15.17 -0.60 -1.91
N LEU A 32 15.41 -1.04 -3.15
CA LEU A 32 16.61 -0.65 -3.91
C LEU A 32 16.54 0.81 -4.40
N LEU A 33 15.35 1.41 -4.41
CA LEU A 33 15.14 2.79 -4.84
C LEU A 33 15.10 3.72 -3.62
N PRO A 34 15.89 4.81 -3.60
CA PRO A 34 15.89 5.79 -2.52
C PRO A 34 14.62 6.67 -2.59
N THR A 35 13.48 6.09 -2.25
CA THR A 35 12.18 6.76 -2.27
C THR A 35 11.68 7.00 -0.85
N PRO A 36 11.28 8.24 -0.51
CA PRO A 36 10.79 8.56 0.83
C PRO A 36 9.52 7.74 1.12
N GLY A 37 9.57 6.93 2.18
CA GLY A 37 8.47 6.08 2.61
C GLY A 37 8.01 5.02 1.59
N GLY A 38 8.82 4.72 0.57
CA GLY A 38 8.47 3.78 -0.50
C GLY A 38 7.25 4.22 -1.33
N LEU A 39 6.90 5.50 -1.32
CA LEU A 39 5.80 6.05 -2.12
C LEU A 39 6.17 6.02 -3.61
N GLY A 40 5.27 5.53 -4.47
CA GLY A 40 5.48 5.39 -5.91
C GLY A 40 6.26 4.15 -6.32
N SER A 41 7.44 3.89 -5.74
CA SER A 41 8.27 2.72 -6.09
C SER A 41 7.58 1.39 -5.77
N LEU A 42 7.07 1.25 -4.54
CA LEU A 42 6.33 0.06 -4.11
C LEU A 42 5.01 -0.07 -4.87
N ASP A 43 4.37 1.04 -5.22
CA ASP A 43 3.08 1.02 -5.94
C ASP A 43 3.24 0.44 -7.34
N ALA A 44 4.26 0.92 -8.06
CA ALA A 44 4.60 0.41 -9.37
C ALA A 44 5.05 -1.06 -9.31
N ALA A 45 5.95 -1.39 -8.37
CA ALA A 45 6.45 -2.76 -8.20
C ALA A 45 5.33 -3.75 -7.86
N LEU A 46 4.42 -3.38 -6.96
CA LEU A 46 3.31 -4.23 -6.53
C LEU A 46 2.24 -4.36 -7.62
N ALA A 47 1.86 -3.26 -8.28
CA ALA A 47 0.96 -3.31 -9.42
C ALA A 47 1.51 -4.20 -10.54
N PHE A 48 2.81 -4.07 -10.83
CA PHE A 48 3.50 -4.91 -11.80
C PHE A 48 3.53 -6.39 -11.37
N ALA A 49 3.90 -6.69 -10.13
CA ALA A 49 3.98 -8.06 -9.62
C ALA A 49 2.60 -8.76 -9.62
N LEU A 50 1.53 -8.07 -9.23
CA LEU A 50 0.18 -8.63 -9.24
C LEU A 50 -0.32 -8.86 -10.68
N THR A 51 -0.08 -7.91 -11.58
CA THR A 51 -0.51 -8.01 -12.98
C THR A 51 0.22 -9.15 -13.69
N THR A 52 1.53 -9.26 -13.52
CA THR A 52 2.34 -10.33 -14.12
C THR A 52 2.02 -11.70 -13.50
N ALA A 53 1.52 -11.75 -12.26
CA ALA A 53 1.01 -12.97 -11.65
C ALA A 53 -0.38 -13.40 -12.16
N GLY A 54 -1.01 -12.63 -13.06
CA GLY A 54 -2.29 -12.96 -13.70
C GLY A 54 -3.49 -12.18 -13.17
N ALA A 55 -3.30 -11.18 -12.30
CA ALA A 55 -4.40 -10.33 -11.87
C ALA A 55 -4.85 -9.37 -12.99
N PRO A 56 -6.16 -9.09 -13.12
CA PRO A 56 -6.64 -8.00 -13.96
C PRO A 56 -6.02 -6.67 -13.53
N GLY A 57 -5.58 -5.84 -14.48
CA GLY A 57 -4.88 -4.57 -14.18
C GLY A 57 -5.70 -3.61 -13.30
N SER A 58 -7.02 -3.55 -13.50
CA SER A 58 -7.93 -2.78 -12.63
C SER A 58 -7.95 -3.33 -11.21
N GLY A 59 -8.00 -4.65 -11.03
CA GLY A 59 -7.96 -5.29 -9.72
C GLY A 59 -6.63 -5.10 -9.00
N ALA A 60 -5.50 -5.16 -9.72
CA ALA A 60 -4.18 -4.86 -9.19
C ALA A 60 -4.09 -3.39 -8.72
N ALA A 61 -4.55 -2.45 -9.54
CA ALA A 61 -4.57 -1.03 -9.20
C ALA A 61 -5.47 -0.75 -7.97
N SER A 62 -6.68 -1.32 -7.94
CA SER A 62 -7.59 -1.21 -6.79
C SER A 62 -6.97 -1.78 -5.51
N THR A 63 -6.22 -2.89 -5.62
CA THR A 63 -5.52 -3.49 -4.49
C THR A 63 -4.46 -2.56 -3.92
N VAL A 64 -3.63 -1.96 -4.79
CA VAL A 64 -2.58 -1.00 -4.37
C VAL A 64 -3.20 0.23 -3.73
N LEU A 65 -4.26 0.79 -4.32
CA LEU A 65 -4.96 1.96 -3.77
C LEU A 65 -5.58 1.67 -2.40
N GLY A 66 -6.29 0.54 -2.27
CA GLY A 66 -6.88 0.15 -0.98
C GLY A 66 -5.81 -0.11 0.09
N TYR A 67 -4.68 -0.70 -0.30
CA TYR A 67 -3.52 -0.87 0.57
C TYR A 67 -2.98 0.48 1.06
N ARG A 68 -2.79 1.48 0.17
CA ARG A 68 -2.30 2.82 0.53
C ARG A 68 -3.28 3.61 1.38
N LEU A 69 -4.57 3.50 1.09
CA LEU A 69 -5.61 4.14 1.88
C LEU A 69 -5.52 3.69 3.34
N LEU A 70 -5.34 2.39 3.58
CA LEU A 70 -5.32 1.81 4.92
C LEU A 70 -3.98 1.96 5.65
N THR A 71 -2.86 1.97 4.92
CA THR A 71 -1.52 1.97 5.54
C THR A 71 -0.86 3.34 5.60
N VAL A 72 -1.21 4.24 4.69
CA VAL A 72 -0.60 5.58 4.60
C VAL A 72 -1.62 6.64 4.97
N TRP A 73 -2.79 6.65 4.32
CA TRP A 73 -3.70 7.80 4.43
C TRP A 73 -4.50 7.76 5.73
N LEU A 74 -5.05 6.59 6.09
CA LEU A 74 -5.84 6.41 7.31
C LEU A 74 -5.03 6.74 8.58
N PRO A 75 -3.77 6.30 8.75
CA PRO A 75 -2.96 6.68 9.90
C PRO A 75 -2.47 8.14 9.85
N LEU A 76 -2.34 8.73 8.66
CA LEU A 76 -1.90 10.13 8.50
C LEU A 76 -2.94 11.13 9.02
N VAL A 77 -4.23 10.87 8.80
CA VAL A 77 -5.32 11.75 9.23
C VAL A 77 -5.29 12.08 10.74
N PRO A 78 -5.31 11.10 11.67
CA PRO A 78 -5.28 11.40 13.10
C PRO A 78 -3.97 12.11 13.50
N GLY A 79 -2.84 11.77 12.87
CA GLY A 79 -1.57 12.45 13.11
C GLY A 79 -1.63 13.95 12.78
N LEU A 80 -2.19 14.29 11.61
CA LEU A 80 -2.37 15.69 11.21
C LEU A 80 -3.38 16.42 12.09
N LEU A 81 -4.45 15.75 12.55
CA LEU A 81 -5.42 16.35 13.46
C LEU A 81 -4.80 16.69 14.81
N VAL A 82 -4.02 15.77 15.39
CA VAL A 82 -3.32 16.00 16.66
C VAL A 82 -2.27 17.11 16.50
N LEU A 83 -1.47 17.08 15.42
CA LEU A 83 -0.50 18.14 15.14
C LEU A 83 -1.18 19.50 15.01
N GLY A 84 -2.29 19.57 14.27
CA GLY A 84 -3.08 20.80 14.13
C GLY A 84 -3.64 21.29 15.46
N LEU A 85 -4.06 20.39 16.35
CA LEU A 85 -4.51 20.73 17.70
C LEU A 85 -3.36 21.29 18.56
N LEU A 86 -2.18 20.67 18.51
CA LEU A 86 -1.01 21.12 19.27
C LEU A 86 -0.54 22.50 18.82
N ILE A 87 -0.49 22.75 17.50
CA ILE A 87 -0.17 24.06 16.92
C ILE A 87 -1.19 25.11 17.38
N ARG A 88 -2.50 24.79 17.34
CA ARG A 88 -3.56 25.70 17.83
C ARG A 88 -3.43 26.03 19.31
N ARG A 89 -2.89 25.09 20.11
CA ARG A 89 -2.67 25.25 21.55
C ARG A 89 -1.31 25.89 21.91
N ARG A 90 -0.45 26.20 20.93
CA ARG A 90 0.95 26.61 21.12
C ARG A 90 1.75 25.67 22.05
N ALA A 91 1.44 24.39 21.99
CA ALA A 91 2.18 23.35 22.70
C ALA A 91 3.36 22.79 21.87
N LEU A 92 3.52 23.29 20.64
CA LEU A 92 4.61 23.08 19.70
C LEU A 92 5.03 24.45 19.12
#